data_AF-A0A1S3HKG6-F1
#
_entry.id   AF-A0A1S3HKG6-F1
#
_cell.length_a   1.000
_cell.length_b   1.000
_cell.length_c   1.000
_cell.angle_alpha   90.00
_cell.angle_beta   90.00
_cell.angle_gamma   90.00
#
_symmetry.space_group_name_H-M   'P 1'
#
loop_
_entity.id
_entity.type
_entity.pdbx_description
1 polymer ?
#
loop_
_entity_poly.entity_id
_entity_poly.type
_entity_poly.pdbx_seq_one_letter_code
_entity_poly.pdbx_strand_id
1 'polypeptide(L)'
;MQVRIVVVVCCALGVTLAYPYGAPVGSCLAMFPTGHAVDQQTSAPPFQIQVSQATYNPNDVINVTLHTLASDLYKYWEGVLLQARRVAGNMDEPIGTWTIMANDTNDLKTLNCSGINNSAVTHNVEKHYVTKVVQWTAPPQAQGHVKFRATFVKNKVTFWVNVMSATVQDPTAEPITDNGKNGASSTRVIYGDVFVLATLCTLLKRML
;
A
#
# COMPACT_ATOMS: atom_id res chain seq x y z
N MET A 1 -4.33 55.45 31.10
CA MET A 1 -3.26 54.44 31.05
C MET A 1 -3.85 53.19 30.41
N GLN A 2 -3.58 52.93 29.12
CA GLN A 2 -4.17 51.79 28.40
C GLN A 2 -3.23 50.58 28.46
N VAL A 3 -3.71 49.47 29.01
CA VAL A 3 -2.97 48.19 29.03
C VAL A 3 -3.31 47.44 27.74
N ARG A 4 -2.29 47.19 26.91
CA ARG A 4 -2.45 46.37 25.69
C ARG A 4 -1.99 44.94 25.98
N ILE A 5 -2.93 44.00 25.93
CA ILE A 5 -2.64 42.56 26.06
C ILE A 5 -2.25 42.04 24.67
N VAL A 6 -1.00 41.61 24.53
CA VAL A 6 -0.51 40.93 23.32
C VAL A 6 -0.72 39.44 23.51
N VAL A 7 -1.71 38.87 22.82
CA VAL A 7 -1.92 37.42 22.78
C VAL A 7 -0.94 36.83 21.78
N VAL A 8 0.13 36.22 22.28
CA VAL A 8 1.07 35.45 21.46
C VAL A 8 0.41 34.11 21.16
N VAL A 9 -0.25 34.01 20.00
CA VAL A 9 -0.72 32.73 19.46
C VAL A 9 0.52 31.98 19.00
N CYS A 10 1.04 31.11 19.85
CA CYS A 10 2.07 30.16 19.49
C CYS A 10 1.42 29.10 18.59
N CYS A 11 1.41 29.37 17.28
CA CYS A 11 1.09 28.37 16.27
C CYS A 11 2.15 27.27 16.39
N ALA A 12 1.84 26.21 17.14
CA ALA A 12 2.55 24.95 17.07
C ALA A 12 2.28 24.36 15.69
N LEU A 13 2.96 24.88 14.67
CA LEU A 13 3.17 24.18 13.43
C LEU A 13 3.97 22.94 13.81
N GLY A 14 3.25 21.86 14.10
CA GLY A 14 3.85 20.56 14.32
C GLY A 14 4.71 20.27 13.11
N VAL A 15 6.02 20.39 13.27
CA VAL A 15 6.99 19.98 12.27
C VAL A 15 6.87 18.47 12.25
N THR A 16 5.91 17.94 11.47
CA THR A 16 5.77 16.50 11.34
C THR A 16 7.02 16.05 10.60
N LEU A 17 7.96 15.50 11.38
CA LEU A 17 9.16 14.87 10.87
C LEU A 17 8.69 13.90 9.79
N ALA A 18 9.01 14.19 8.52
CA ALA A 18 9.00 13.13 7.53
C ALA A 18 9.87 12.01 8.11
N TYR A 19 9.53 10.75 7.84
CA TYR A 19 10.38 9.64 8.24
C TYR A 19 11.36 9.34 7.09
N PRO A 20 12.53 10.01 7.02
CA PRO A 20 13.50 9.74 5.96
C PRO A 20 14.03 8.31 6.04
N TYR A 21 13.86 7.65 7.19
CA TYR A 21 14.38 6.31 7.49
C TYR A 21 13.29 5.24 7.60
N GLY A 22 12.19 5.35 6.88
CA GLY A 22 11.17 4.29 6.83
C GLY A 22 9.99 4.45 7.77
N ALA A 23 8.96 3.65 7.56
CA ALA A 23 7.76 3.64 8.37
C ALA A 23 8.06 3.23 9.84
N PRO A 24 7.36 3.84 10.82
CA PRO A 24 7.47 3.41 12.22
C PRO A 24 6.77 2.06 12.43
N VAL A 25 7.21 1.29 13.43
CA VAL A 25 6.59 0.00 13.81
C VAL A 25 5.10 0.15 14.14
N GLY A 26 4.68 1.30 14.68
CA GLY A 26 3.27 1.60 14.96
C GLY A 26 2.36 1.61 13.71
N SER A 27 2.92 1.79 12.51
CA SER A 27 2.16 1.76 11.26
C SER A 27 1.94 0.35 10.72
N CYS A 28 2.53 -0.70 11.31
CA CYS A 28 2.48 -2.06 10.79
C CYS A 28 1.05 -2.60 10.58
N LEU A 29 0.14 -2.36 11.53
CA LEU A 29 -1.21 -2.94 11.49
C LEU A 29 -2.10 -2.21 10.48
N ALA A 30 -2.19 -0.89 10.59
CA ALA A 30 -3.01 -0.09 9.69
C ALA A 30 -2.41 0.06 8.28
N MET A 31 -1.09 -0.11 8.16
CA MET A 31 -0.30 0.25 6.97
C MET A 31 -0.56 1.68 6.48
N PHE A 32 -0.87 2.58 7.41
CA PHE A 32 -1.23 3.96 7.12
C PHE A 32 -0.15 4.92 7.64
N PRO A 33 0.29 5.92 6.84
CA PRO A 33 1.31 6.88 7.23
C PRO A 33 0.69 8.02 8.08
N THR A 34 0.33 7.71 9.33
CA THR A 34 -0.40 8.64 10.23
C THR A 34 0.31 9.98 10.47
N GLY A 35 1.64 10.02 10.37
CA GLY A 35 2.43 11.26 10.50
C GLY A 35 2.29 12.26 9.35
N HIS A 36 1.59 11.90 8.27
CA HIS A 36 1.45 12.76 7.08
C HIS A 36 0.31 13.78 7.20
N ALA A 37 -0.62 13.59 8.14
CA ALA A 37 -1.75 14.49 8.42
C ALA A 37 -2.63 14.84 7.20
N VAL A 38 -2.70 13.94 6.23
CA VAL A 38 -3.49 14.03 5.00
C VAL A 38 -4.08 12.66 4.66
N ASP A 39 -5.17 12.65 3.90
CA ASP A 39 -5.80 11.42 3.43
C ASP A 39 -5.03 10.78 2.27
N GLN A 40 -5.25 9.48 2.10
CA GLN A 40 -4.76 8.73 0.94
C GLN A 40 -5.34 9.27 -0.37
N GLN A 41 -4.63 9.02 -1.47
CA GLN A 41 -5.16 9.27 -2.80
C GLN A 41 -6.32 8.32 -3.13
N THR A 42 -7.35 8.85 -3.80
CA THR A 42 -8.53 8.10 -4.26
C THR A 42 -8.39 7.59 -5.69
N SER A 43 -7.40 8.09 -6.44
CA SER A 43 -7.06 7.62 -7.78
C SER A 43 -6.46 6.21 -7.75
N ALA A 44 -6.48 5.54 -8.90
CA ALA A 44 -5.77 4.27 -9.04
C ALA A 44 -4.26 4.46 -8.76
N PRO A 45 -3.63 3.55 -7.98
CA PRO A 45 -2.21 3.67 -7.67
C PRO A 45 -1.37 3.50 -8.94
N PRO A 46 -0.40 4.39 -9.21
CA PRO A 46 0.51 4.27 -10.35
C PRO A 46 1.67 3.28 -10.08
N PHE A 47 1.45 2.30 -9.19
CA PHE A 47 2.45 1.35 -8.73
C PHE A 47 1.84 -0.05 -8.70
N GLN A 48 2.67 -1.06 -8.91
CA GLN A 48 2.26 -2.45 -8.93
C GLN A 48 3.23 -3.33 -8.14
N ILE A 49 2.67 -4.40 -7.57
CA ILE A 49 3.40 -5.49 -6.93
C ILE A 49 3.26 -6.73 -7.82
N GLN A 50 4.39 -7.22 -8.33
CA GLN A 50 4.47 -8.44 -9.12
C GLN A 50 5.15 -9.54 -8.31
N VAL A 51 4.67 -10.77 -8.47
CA VAL A 51 5.18 -11.96 -7.80
C VAL A 51 5.80 -12.90 -8.84
N SER A 52 6.90 -13.57 -8.49
CA SER A 52 7.54 -14.53 -9.39
C SER A 52 6.82 -15.87 -9.47
N GLN A 53 5.92 -16.17 -8.53
CA GLN A 53 5.22 -17.44 -8.41
C GLN A 53 3.76 -17.20 -7.99
N ALA A 54 2.85 -18.04 -8.51
CA ALA A 54 1.41 -17.97 -8.20
C ALA A 54 1.00 -18.91 -7.05
N THR A 55 1.89 -19.79 -6.62
CA THR A 55 1.69 -20.79 -5.55
C THR A 55 2.91 -20.80 -4.65
N TYR A 56 2.77 -21.22 -3.39
CA TYR A 56 3.90 -21.41 -2.49
C TYR A 56 3.75 -22.70 -1.67
N ASN A 57 4.88 -23.31 -1.33
CA ASN A 57 5.04 -24.33 -0.30
C ASN A 57 5.76 -23.72 0.93
N PRO A 58 5.70 -24.37 2.09
CA PRO A 58 6.45 -23.92 3.26
C PRO A 58 7.95 -23.72 2.96
N ASN A 59 8.50 -22.60 3.43
CA ASN A 59 9.88 -22.14 3.22
C ASN A 59 10.25 -21.75 1.77
N ASP A 60 9.30 -21.74 0.82
CA ASP A 60 9.58 -21.21 -0.51
C ASP A 60 10.00 -19.75 -0.45
N VAL A 61 10.89 -19.37 -1.37
CA VAL A 61 11.35 -17.98 -1.53
C VAL A 61 10.76 -17.41 -2.82
N ILE A 62 9.93 -16.38 -2.67
CA ILE A 62 9.28 -15.68 -3.78
C ILE A 62 9.91 -14.30 -3.95
N ASN A 63 10.32 -13.99 -5.18
CA ASN A 63 10.73 -12.64 -5.54
C ASN A 63 9.47 -11.78 -5.71
N VAL A 64 9.42 -10.69 -4.95
CA VAL A 64 8.35 -9.70 -4.99
C VAL A 64 8.92 -8.40 -5.55
N THR A 65 8.42 -7.99 -6.72
CA THR A 65 8.87 -6.82 -7.45
C THR A 65 7.89 -5.67 -7.26
N LEU A 66 8.35 -4.60 -6.63
CA LEU A 66 7.66 -3.33 -6.48
C LEU A 66 8.09 -2.43 -7.63
N HIS A 67 7.17 -2.00 -8.50
CA HIS A 67 7.53 -1.17 -9.64
C HIS A 67 6.48 -0.13 -9.98
N THR A 68 6.92 0.97 -10.59
CA THR A 68 6.04 2.03 -11.13
C THR A 68 5.42 1.59 -12.45
N LEU A 69 4.15 1.89 -12.63
CA LEU A 69 3.49 1.79 -13.93
C LEU A 69 3.92 2.98 -14.80
N ALA A 70 4.05 2.78 -16.10
CA ALA A 70 4.45 3.85 -17.02
C ALA A 70 3.44 5.01 -16.96
N SER A 71 3.88 6.14 -16.41
CA SER A 71 3.11 7.39 -16.30
C SER A 71 4.05 8.57 -16.33
N ASP A 72 3.69 9.62 -17.08
CA ASP A 72 4.50 10.84 -17.18
C ASP A 72 4.59 11.60 -15.84
N LEU A 73 3.62 11.41 -14.94
CA LEU A 73 3.51 12.13 -13.66
C LEU A 73 4.07 11.37 -12.46
N TYR A 74 4.12 10.03 -12.49
CA TYR A 74 4.43 9.20 -11.33
C TYR A 74 5.54 8.18 -11.60
N LYS A 75 6.70 8.68 -11.99
CA LYS A 75 7.88 7.88 -12.37
C LYS A 75 8.63 7.20 -11.22
N TYR A 76 8.27 7.48 -9.98
CA TYR A 76 8.97 6.99 -8.79
C TYR A 76 8.10 7.06 -7.55
N TRP A 77 8.46 6.29 -6.53
CA TRP A 77 8.01 6.41 -5.14
C TRP A 77 9.21 6.72 -4.23
N GLU A 78 8.97 7.33 -3.08
CA GLU A 78 9.98 7.73 -2.09
C GLU A 78 9.92 6.86 -0.82
N GLY A 79 8.75 6.31 -0.51
CA GLY A 79 8.56 5.46 0.64
C GLY A 79 7.69 4.26 0.35
N VAL A 80 7.91 3.19 1.11
CA VAL A 80 7.10 1.98 1.04
C VAL A 80 6.93 1.37 2.42
N LEU A 81 5.78 0.74 2.66
CA LEU A 81 5.59 -0.25 3.72
C LEU A 81 4.92 -1.46 3.10
N LEU A 82 5.60 -2.62 3.11
CA LEU A 82 5.16 -3.86 2.46
C LEU A 82 5.03 -4.99 3.48
N GLN A 83 3.95 -5.77 3.38
CA GLN A 83 3.70 -6.98 4.16
C GLN A 83 3.09 -8.07 3.29
N ALA A 84 3.24 -9.33 3.69
CA ALA A 84 2.40 -10.43 3.18
C ALA A 84 1.28 -10.68 4.20
N ARG A 85 0.03 -10.82 3.75
CA ARG A 85 -1.15 -11.00 4.60
C ARG A 85 -2.08 -12.07 4.05
N ARG A 86 -2.81 -12.76 4.92
CA ARG A 86 -3.82 -13.74 4.51
C ARG A 86 -4.91 -13.07 3.68
N VAL A 87 -5.51 -13.85 2.78
CA VAL A 87 -6.71 -13.44 2.03
C VAL A 87 -8.00 -13.68 2.82
N ALA A 88 -7.98 -14.54 3.85
CA ALA A 88 -9.11 -14.86 4.70
C ALA A 88 -8.70 -15.02 6.17
N GLY A 89 -9.67 -14.93 7.09
CA GLY A 89 -9.41 -15.00 8.53
C GLY A 89 -8.77 -13.70 9.05
N ASN A 90 -7.66 -13.82 9.79
CA ASN A 90 -6.92 -12.65 10.26
C ASN A 90 -6.07 -12.05 9.13
N MET A 91 -6.60 -11.02 8.48
CA MET A 91 -5.97 -10.31 7.34
C MET A 91 -5.03 -9.18 7.78
N ASP A 92 -4.91 -8.91 9.07
CA ASP A 92 -4.08 -7.82 9.60
C ASP A 92 -2.71 -8.26 10.13
N GLU A 93 -2.55 -9.57 10.32
CA GLU A 93 -1.29 -10.17 10.75
C GLU A 93 -0.34 -10.39 9.56
N PRO A 94 0.93 -9.94 9.65
CA PRO A 94 1.91 -10.22 8.63
C PRO A 94 2.36 -11.68 8.67
N ILE A 95 2.68 -12.23 7.50
CA ILE A 95 3.08 -13.64 7.33
C ILE A 95 4.47 -13.74 6.72
N GLY A 96 5.22 -14.73 7.20
CA GLY A 96 6.55 -15.03 6.69
C GLY A 96 7.56 -13.93 7.01
N THR A 97 8.70 -14.00 6.34
CA THR A 97 9.82 -13.11 6.60
C THR A 97 10.40 -12.57 5.31
N TRP A 98 10.97 -11.39 5.38
CA TRP A 98 11.55 -10.70 4.24
C TRP A 98 13.07 -10.67 4.31
N THR A 99 13.68 -10.79 3.13
CA THR A 99 15.11 -10.57 2.91
C THR A 99 15.28 -9.48 1.86
N ILE A 100 16.10 -8.47 2.19
CA ILE A 100 16.46 -7.40 1.25
C ILE A 100 17.54 -7.91 0.31
N MET A 101 17.43 -7.61 -0.98
CA MET A 101 18.45 -7.95 -1.96
C MET A 101 19.77 -7.28 -1.59
N ALA A 102 20.90 -7.96 -1.81
CA ALA A 102 22.21 -7.49 -1.35
C ALA A 102 22.55 -6.07 -1.86
N ASN A 103 22.17 -5.75 -3.11
CA ASN A 103 22.36 -4.44 -3.74
C ASN A 103 21.42 -3.35 -3.23
N ASP A 104 20.36 -3.70 -2.49
CA ASP A 104 19.31 -2.80 -2.03
C ASP A 104 19.33 -2.58 -0.51
N THR A 105 20.30 -3.14 0.22
CA THR A 105 20.43 -3.02 1.69
C THR A 105 20.63 -1.59 2.20
N ASN A 106 21.15 -0.69 1.35
CA ASN A 106 21.21 0.74 1.67
C ASN A 106 19.86 1.44 1.45
N ASP A 107 19.07 0.95 0.50
CA ASP A 107 17.85 1.58 0.03
C ASP A 107 16.63 1.12 0.84
N LEU A 108 16.58 -0.16 1.22
CA LEU A 108 15.48 -0.80 1.93
C LEU A 108 15.97 -1.48 3.20
N LYS A 109 15.05 -1.67 4.15
CA LYS A 109 15.26 -2.47 5.35
C LYS A 109 13.99 -3.21 5.75
N THR A 110 14.15 -4.13 6.70
CA THR A 110 13.04 -4.85 7.29
C THR A 110 12.53 -4.16 8.56
N LEU A 111 11.29 -4.46 8.95
CA LEU A 111 10.68 -4.08 10.22
C LEU A 111 10.14 -5.31 10.94
N ASN A 112 10.18 -5.27 12.26
CA ASN A 112 9.57 -6.29 13.12
C ASN A 112 8.16 -5.85 13.49
N CYS A 113 7.17 -6.33 12.73
CA CYS A 113 5.76 -6.09 12.97
C CYS A 113 5.15 -7.25 13.78
N SER A 114 4.25 -6.95 14.71
CA SER A 114 3.50 -7.94 15.51
C SER A 114 4.39 -8.96 16.23
N GLY A 115 5.60 -8.57 16.63
CA GLY A 115 6.56 -9.47 17.28
C GLY A 115 7.25 -10.47 16.35
N ILE A 116 6.97 -10.44 15.05
CA ILE A 116 7.58 -11.30 14.04
C ILE A 116 8.78 -10.58 13.43
N ASN A 117 9.96 -11.21 13.49
CA ASN A 117 11.18 -10.66 12.91
C ASN A 117 11.07 -10.53 11.40
N ASN A 118 11.54 -9.41 10.85
CA ASN A 118 11.58 -9.15 9.41
C ASN A 118 10.24 -9.38 8.69
N SER A 119 9.11 -9.09 9.33
CA SER A 119 7.77 -9.36 8.81
C SER A 119 7.20 -8.27 7.89
N ALA A 120 7.91 -7.15 7.76
CA ALA A 120 7.62 -6.12 6.78
C ALA A 120 8.89 -5.53 6.16
N VAL A 121 8.73 -4.82 5.04
CA VAL A 121 9.79 -4.05 4.38
C VAL A 121 9.43 -2.57 4.35
N THR A 122 10.42 -1.70 4.53
CA THR A 122 10.30 -0.25 4.39
C THR A 122 11.51 0.35 3.68
N HIS A 123 11.38 1.58 3.15
CA HIS A 123 12.54 2.37 2.72
C HIS A 123 13.46 2.68 3.90
N ASN A 124 14.75 2.82 3.62
CA ASN A 124 15.75 3.17 4.63
C ASN A 124 16.35 4.56 4.41
N VAL A 125 16.29 5.10 3.19
CA VAL A 125 16.77 6.43 2.86
C VAL A 125 15.73 7.16 2.01
N GLU A 126 15.77 8.48 2.03
CA GLU A 126 14.93 9.30 1.15
C GLU A 126 15.55 9.34 -0.24
N LYS A 127 14.95 8.61 -1.19
CA LYS A 127 15.43 8.49 -2.56
C LYS A 127 14.27 8.15 -3.49
N HIS A 128 14.41 8.51 -4.76
CA HIS A 128 13.48 8.09 -5.80
C HIS A 128 13.72 6.63 -6.21
N TYR A 129 12.69 5.80 -6.06
CA TYR A 129 12.70 4.40 -6.46
C TYR A 129 11.74 4.17 -7.61
N VAL A 130 12.20 3.42 -8.62
CA VAL A 130 11.39 3.01 -9.78
C VAL A 130 10.99 1.56 -9.63
N THR A 131 11.99 0.68 -9.45
CA THR A 131 11.82 -0.75 -9.26
C THR A 131 12.68 -1.21 -8.09
N LYS A 132 12.10 -2.04 -7.23
CA LYS A 132 12.81 -2.80 -6.20
C LYS A 132 12.33 -4.23 -6.18
N VAL A 133 13.25 -5.15 -5.89
CA VAL A 133 12.94 -6.56 -5.68
C VAL A 133 13.29 -6.90 -4.25
N VAL A 134 12.41 -7.62 -3.58
CA VAL A 134 12.64 -8.17 -2.24
C VAL A 134 12.20 -9.62 -2.21
N GLN A 135 12.81 -10.40 -1.32
CA GLN A 135 12.51 -11.82 -1.19
C GLN A 135 11.59 -12.04 -0.01
N TRP A 136 10.47 -12.71 -0.26
CA TRP A 136 9.59 -13.21 0.79
C TRP A 136 9.83 -14.71 0.98
N THR A 137 10.09 -15.11 2.21
CA THR A 137 10.18 -16.51 2.62
C THR A 137 8.88 -16.91 3.29
N ALA A 138 8.22 -17.93 2.72
CA ALA A 138 7.02 -18.51 3.29
C ALA A 138 7.31 -19.13 4.67
N PRO A 139 6.35 -19.09 5.60
CA PRO A 139 6.51 -19.70 6.92
C PRO A 139 6.75 -21.23 6.83
N PRO A 140 7.34 -21.86 7.87
CA PRO A 140 7.56 -23.31 7.90
C PRO A 140 6.28 -24.15 7.93
N GLN A 141 5.16 -23.53 8.31
CA GLN A 141 3.83 -24.10 8.20
C GLN A 141 2.99 -23.19 7.33
N ALA A 142 2.30 -23.75 6.33
CA ALA A 142 1.43 -22.97 5.46
C ALA A 142 0.28 -22.33 6.26
N GLN A 143 -0.08 -21.10 5.91
CA GLN A 143 -1.02 -20.28 6.68
C GLN A 143 -2.17 -19.75 5.82
N GLY A 144 -2.48 -20.45 4.73
CA GLY A 144 -3.52 -20.07 3.77
C GLY A 144 -3.00 -19.21 2.62
N HIS A 145 -3.91 -18.85 1.72
CA HIS A 145 -3.61 -17.97 0.59
C HIS A 145 -3.14 -16.60 1.08
N VAL A 146 -2.14 -16.04 0.38
CA VAL A 146 -1.46 -14.79 0.76
C VAL A 146 -1.53 -13.77 -0.35
N LYS A 147 -1.63 -12.49 0.01
CA LYS A 147 -1.40 -11.34 -0.86
C LYS A 147 -0.33 -10.46 -0.26
N PHE A 148 0.49 -9.88 -1.11
CA PHE A 148 1.40 -8.82 -0.72
C PHE A 148 0.65 -7.49 -0.77
N ARG A 149 0.64 -6.78 0.35
CA ARG A 149 0.00 -5.48 0.54
C ARG A 149 1.07 -4.44 0.74
N ALA A 150 0.99 -3.33 0.02
CA ALA A 150 1.88 -2.19 0.21
C ALA A 150 1.13 -0.87 0.36
N THR A 151 1.80 0.03 1.06
CA THR A 151 1.56 1.47 1.00
C THR A 151 2.73 2.11 0.28
N PHE A 152 2.45 2.84 -0.79
CA PHE A 152 3.44 3.60 -1.56
C PHE A 152 3.28 5.08 -1.27
N VAL A 153 4.38 5.73 -0.93
CA VAL A 153 4.47 7.17 -0.70
C VAL A 153 5.21 7.79 -1.87
N LYS A 154 4.57 8.73 -2.58
CA LYS A 154 5.23 9.54 -3.61
C LYS A 154 5.97 10.71 -2.99
N ASN A 155 5.34 11.35 -2.02
CA ASN A 155 5.89 12.42 -1.18
C ASN A 155 5.01 12.53 0.08
N LYS A 156 5.33 13.46 0.98
CA LYS A 156 4.62 13.65 2.26
C LYS A 156 3.09 13.81 2.13
N VAL A 157 2.57 14.37 1.06
CA VAL A 157 1.12 14.63 0.90
C VAL A 157 0.44 13.75 -0.15
N THR A 158 1.19 12.83 -0.78
CA THR A 158 0.69 11.99 -1.87
C THR A 158 1.11 10.55 -1.64
N PHE A 159 0.14 9.70 -1.29
CA PHE A 159 0.37 8.28 -1.05
C PHE A 159 -0.87 7.43 -1.34
N TRP A 160 -0.65 6.15 -1.61
CA TRP A 160 -1.68 5.15 -1.84
C TRP A 160 -1.46 4.00 -0.87
N VAL A 161 -2.52 3.54 -0.22
CA VAL A 161 -2.50 2.34 0.62
C VAL A 161 -3.25 1.21 -0.08
N ASN A 162 -3.15 0.00 0.45
CA ASN A 162 -3.88 -1.17 -0.06
C ASN A 162 -3.56 -1.51 -1.52
N VAL A 163 -2.35 -1.21 -1.96
CA VAL A 163 -1.86 -1.71 -3.25
C VAL A 163 -1.53 -3.18 -3.06
N MET A 164 -2.22 -4.06 -3.79
CA MET A 164 -2.16 -5.51 -3.59
C MET A 164 -1.55 -6.21 -4.80
N SER A 165 -0.79 -7.28 -4.56
CA SER A 165 -0.38 -8.22 -5.61
C SER A 165 -1.54 -9.13 -6.03
N ALA A 166 -1.30 -9.93 -7.08
CA ALA A 166 -2.05 -11.16 -7.29
C ALA A 166 -1.92 -12.08 -6.06
N THR A 167 -2.92 -12.94 -5.84
CA THR A 167 -2.87 -13.93 -4.76
C THR A 167 -1.81 -14.98 -5.06
N VAL A 168 -0.99 -15.31 -4.06
CA VAL A 168 -0.15 -16.49 -4.05
C VAL A 168 -0.88 -17.58 -3.28
N GLN A 169 -1.14 -18.70 -3.96
CA GLN A 169 -1.98 -19.76 -3.45
C GLN A 169 -1.20 -20.73 -2.57
N ASP A 170 -1.76 -21.05 -1.40
CA ASP A 170 -1.42 -22.24 -0.64
C ASP A 170 -2.22 -23.42 -1.23
N PRO A 171 -1.57 -24.44 -1.82
CA PRO A 171 -2.27 -25.58 -2.43
C PRO A 171 -3.05 -26.44 -1.43
N THR A 172 -2.79 -26.29 -0.13
CA THR A 172 -3.44 -27.04 0.95
C THR A 172 -4.62 -26.31 1.57
N ALA A 173 -4.81 -25.04 1.22
CA ALA A 173 -5.89 -24.21 1.75
C ALA A 173 -7.19 -24.41 0.96
N GLU A 174 -8.32 -24.23 1.67
CA GLU A 174 -9.64 -24.21 1.05
C GLU A 174 -9.72 -23.15 -0.04
N PRO A 175 -10.39 -23.43 -1.17
CA PRO A 175 -10.56 -22.46 -2.25
C PRO A 175 -11.08 -21.12 -1.73
N ILE A 176 -10.58 -20.03 -2.30
CA ILE A 176 -11.06 -18.68 -1.98
C ILE A 176 -12.54 -18.58 -2.38
N THR A 177 -13.44 -18.82 -1.44
CA THR A 177 -14.86 -18.56 -1.63
C THR A 177 -15.06 -17.06 -1.51
N ASP A 178 -15.29 -16.37 -2.63
CA ASP A 178 -15.87 -15.02 -2.60
C ASP A 178 -17.29 -15.15 -2.04
N ASN A 179 -17.42 -15.02 -0.72
CA ASN A 179 -18.71 -14.89 -0.08
C ASN A 179 -19.26 -13.48 -0.39
N GLY A 180 -19.76 -13.34 -1.62
CA GLY A 180 -20.82 -12.42 -1.97
C GLY A 180 -20.42 -10.99 -2.27
N LYS A 181 -19.69 -10.76 -3.38
CA LYS A 181 -20.21 -9.92 -4.47
C LYS A 181 -19.94 -10.55 -5.84
N ASN A 182 -20.53 -11.73 -6.05
CA ASN A 182 -20.78 -12.28 -7.38
C ASN A 182 -21.84 -11.42 -8.11
N GLY A 183 -21.45 -10.22 -8.54
CA GLY A 183 -21.99 -9.63 -9.75
C GLY A 183 -21.38 -10.37 -10.92
N ALA A 184 -21.89 -11.58 -11.21
CA ALA A 184 -21.60 -12.27 -12.45
C ALA A 184 -21.85 -11.28 -13.59
N SER A 185 -20.77 -10.88 -14.27
CA SER A 185 -20.84 -10.12 -15.52
C SER A 185 -21.51 -11.01 -16.55
N SER A 186 -22.85 -10.96 -16.59
CA SER A 186 -23.64 -11.53 -17.66
C SER A 186 -23.63 -10.51 -18.80
N THR A 187 -22.77 -10.74 -19.78
CA THR A 187 -22.78 -10.02 -21.05
C THR A 187 -24.09 -10.35 -21.76
N ARG A 188 -25.08 -9.45 -21.70
CA ARG A 188 -26.18 -9.43 -22.66
C ARG A 188 -25.96 -8.28 -23.63
N VAL A 189 -25.59 -8.63 -24.86
CA VAL A 189 -25.68 -7.74 -26.02
C VAL A 189 -27.17 -7.57 -26.32
N ILE A 190 -27.70 -6.36 -26.15
CA ILE A 190 -28.99 -5.96 -26.72
C ILE A 190 -28.74 -4.71 -27.58
N TYR A 191 -28.85 -4.89 -28.89
CA TYR A 191 -29.03 -3.82 -29.86
C TYR A 191 -30.40 -3.17 -29.63
N GLY A 192 -30.47 -1.84 -29.64
CA GLY A 192 -31.74 -1.12 -29.73
C GLY A 192 -31.70 0.29 -29.15
N ASP A 193 -31.53 1.27 -30.03
CA ASP A 193 -31.62 2.72 -29.78
C ASP A 193 -32.95 3.15 -29.16
N VAL A 194 -32.93 3.99 -28.11
CA VAL A 194 -33.87 5.13 -27.95
C VAL A 194 -33.22 6.25 -27.10
N PHE A 195 -33.21 7.44 -27.67
CA PHE A 195 -32.89 8.75 -27.10
C PHE A 195 -33.61 9.07 -25.77
N VAL A 196 -32.90 9.63 -24.78
CA VAL A 196 -33.46 10.64 -23.86
C VAL A 196 -32.39 11.69 -23.48
N LEU A 197 -32.67 12.95 -23.83
CA LEU A 197 -31.96 14.15 -23.37
C LEU A 197 -32.32 14.50 -21.92
N ALA A 198 -31.35 14.95 -21.12
CA ALA A 198 -31.50 15.94 -20.03
C ALA A 198 -30.09 16.29 -19.46
N THR A 199 -29.44 17.34 -19.95
CA THR A 199 -29.35 18.73 -19.40
C THR A 199 -28.36 18.94 -18.24
N LEU A 200 -27.56 19.98 -18.43
CA LEU A 200 -26.47 20.49 -17.61
C LEU A 200 -26.90 20.89 -16.18
N CYS A 201 -26.00 20.71 -15.22
CA CYS A 201 -25.94 21.58 -14.06
C CYS A 201 -24.48 21.82 -13.64
N THR A 202 -23.83 22.77 -14.31
CA THR A 202 -22.73 23.55 -13.72
C THR A 202 -23.35 24.63 -12.83
N LEU A 203 -22.92 24.77 -11.58
CA LEU A 203 -22.73 26.09 -10.95
C LEU A 203 -22.04 25.97 -9.58
N LEU A 204 -20.83 26.53 -9.58
CA LEU A 204 -20.22 27.35 -8.54
C LEU A 204 -20.54 27.03 -7.07
N LYS A 205 -19.48 26.68 -6.34
CA LYS A 205 -19.19 27.35 -5.06
C LYS A 205 -17.72 27.76 -5.01
N ARG A 206 -17.42 28.93 -5.57
CA ARG A 206 -16.42 29.84 -5.00
C ARG A 206 -16.94 30.23 -3.62
N MET A 207 -16.10 30.20 -2.60
CA MET A 207 -15.89 31.30 -1.65
C MET A 207 -14.88 30.89 -0.57
N LEU A 208 -13.77 31.64 -0.57
CA LEU A 208 -12.59 31.64 0.32
C LEU A 208 -11.44 30.72 -0.12
#